data_AF-A0A2T2UJ16-F1
#
_entry.id   AF-A0A2T2UJ16-F1
#
_cell.length_a   1.000
_cell.length_b   1.000
_cell.length_c   1.000
_cell.angle_alpha   90.00
_cell.angle_beta   90.00
_cell.angle_gamma   90.00
#
_symmetry.space_group_name_H-M   'P 1'
#
loop_
_entity.id
_entity.type
_entity.pdbx_description
1 polymer ?
#
loop_
_entity_poly.entity_id
_entity_poly.type
_entity_poly.pdbx_seq_one_letter_code
_entity_poly.pdbx_strand_id
1 'polypeptide(L)'
;MTEERLEAKKERLVDRYFDAPDLEALLHERLFAGLGYSKNDAPMSDLARRTPLALCRRLARRADGDVRDLEALLLGSAGLLPDPEDLLDADRATADYATDLAERFEQLERAFDLPAPMESERWQFFRLRPANFPPLRIAQAVALVAPGGLLHRDPLGRLLDAVRSEHPARNLRALLEANVPSDFWKTHFHLEKATTERDPSVGRRRIDTLITNAVAPVLLLHAEQHDDGALQTAVRDLLHALPVGSDRVTRRFRDLGTRPQDAFEAQGLHQLYRTRCEEGRCLDCAVGQHLLSPR
;
A
#
# COMPACT_ATOMS: atom_id res chain seq x y z
N MET A 1 -22.73 -3.49 9.44
CA MET A 1 -21.82 -2.39 9.01
C MET A 1 -20.34 -2.79 8.98
N THR A 2 -19.76 -3.34 10.06
CA THR A 2 -18.34 -3.73 10.07
C THR A 2 -18.05 -4.92 9.18
N GLU A 3 -18.77 -6.03 9.37
CA GLU A 3 -18.83 -7.19 8.47
C GLU A 3 -19.05 -6.75 7.02
N GLU A 4 -20.05 -5.91 6.77
CA GLU A 4 -20.35 -5.39 5.43
C GLU A 4 -19.16 -4.66 4.79
N ARG A 5 -18.28 -3.98 5.55
CA ARG A 5 -17.08 -3.38 4.96
C ARG A 5 -16.07 -4.43 4.54
N LEU A 6 -15.82 -5.36 5.45
CA LEU A 6 -14.82 -6.39 5.26
C LEU A 6 -15.25 -7.27 4.09
N GLU A 7 -16.53 -7.60 4.04
CA GLU A 7 -17.19 -8.29 2.94
C GLU A 7 -17.15 -7.45 1.65
N ALA A 8 -17.56 -6.18 1.65
CA ALA A 8 -17.48 -5.35 0.43
C ALA A 8 -16.04 -5.11 -0.05
N LYS A 9 -15.04 -5.15 0.84
CA LYS A 9 -13.62 -5.17 0.43
C LYS A 9 -13.29 -6.50 -0.23
N LYS A 10 -13.70 -7.61 0.38
CA LYS A 10 -13.51 -8.95 -0.14
C LYS A 10 -14.21 -9.12 -1.48
N GLU A 11 -15.47 -8.72 -1.65
CA GLU A 11 -16.21 -8.75 -2.92
C GLU A 11 -15.48 -7.99 -4.04
N ARG A 12 -14.98 -6.78 -3.77
CA ARG A 12 -14.15 -6.06 -4.76
C ARG A 12 -12.87 -6.83 -5.15
N LEU A 13 -12.32 -7.59 -4.21
CA LEU A 13 -11.18 -8.48 -4.49
C LEU A 13 -11.62 -9.72 -5.25
N VAL A 14 -12.81 -10.26 -4.98
CA VAL A 14 -13.40 -11.41 -5.67
C VAL A 14 -13.63 -11.07 -7.15
N ASP A 15 -14.25 -9.93 -7.45
CA ASP A 15 -14.43 -9.47 -8.84
C ASP A 15 -13.07 -9.41 -9.56
N ARG A 16 -12.09 -8.78 -8.91
CA ARG A 16 -10.73 -8.65 -9.46
C ARG A 16 -10.01 -9.99 -9.59
N TYR A 17 -10.23 -10.92 -8.67
CA TYR A 17 -9.62 -12.24 -8.65
C TYR A 17 -10.22 -13.13 -9.75
N PHE A 18 -11.52 -13.04 -10.02
CA PHE A 18 -12.12 -13.77 -11.13
C PHE A 18 -11.58 -13.31 -12.49
N ASP A 19 -11.24 -12.03 -12.63
CA ASP A 19 -10.58 -11.53 -13.84
C ASP A 19 -9.16 -12.11 -14.03
N ALA A 20 -8.43 -12.32 -12.93
CA ALA A 20 -7.06 -12.87 -12.92
C ALA A 20 -6.76 -13.57 -11.59
N PRO A 21 -6.93 -14.90 -11.50
CA PRO A 21 -6.91 -15.63 -10.23
C PRO A 21 -5.48 -15.86 -9.71
N ASP A 22 -4.89 -14.80 -9.17
CA ASP A 22 -3.58 -14.81 -8.52
C ASP A 22 -3.62 -13.94 -7.24
N LEU A 23 -3.67 -14.61 -6.09
CA LEU A 23 -3.71 -13.96 -4.77
C LEU A 23 -2.44 -13.16 -4.48
N GLU A 24 -1.28 -13.55 -5.01
CA GLU A 24 -0.03 -12.82 -4.78
C GLU A 24 0.03 -11.55 -5.63
N ALA A 25 -0.43 -11.60 -6.87
CA ALA A 25 -0.60 -10.42 -7.71
C ALA A 25 -1.60 -9.43 -7.07
N LEU A 26 -2.70 -9.94 -6.52
CA LEU A 26 -3.68 -9.14 -5.80
C LEU A 26 -3.10 -8.51 -4.53
N LEU A 27 -2.32 -9.27 -3.74
CA LEU A 27 -1.61 -8.77 -2.58
C LEU A 27 -0.62 -7.67 -2.95
N HIS A 28 0.14 -7.86 -4.03
CA HIS A 28 1.07 -6.87 -4.58
C HIS A 28 0.34 -5.56 -4.92
N GLU A 29 -0.76 -5.64 -5.69
CA GLU A 29 -1.58 -4.48 -6.02
C GLU A 29 -2.12 -3.78 -4.76
N ARG A 30 -2.62 -4.56 -3.78
CA ARG A 30 -3.20 -3.97 -2.57
C ARG A 30 -2.18 -3.34 -1.62
N LEU A 31 -0.97 -3.89 -1.53
CA LEU A 31 0.12 -3.30 -0.75
C LEU A 31 0.57 -1.98 -1.37
N PHE A 32 0.74 -1.93 -2.69
CA PHE A 32 1.07 -0.71 -3.42
C PHE A 32 0.03 0.38 -3.21
N ALA A 33 -1.24 0.03 -3.44
CA ALA A 33 -2.36 0.93 -3.23
C ALA A 33 -2.40 1.49 -1.79
N GLY A 34 -2.17 0.62 -0.79
CA GLY A 34 -2.09 1.01 0.61
C GLY A 34 -0.93 1.97 0.95
N LEU A 35 0.21 1.86 0.26
CA LEU A 35 1.33 2.81 0.38
C LEU A 35 0.95 4.21 -0.16
N GLY A 36 0.07 4.28 -1.16
CA GLY A 36 -0.39 5.52 -1.80
C GLY A 36 -1.31 6.42 -0.96
N TYR A 37 -1.81 5.97 0.20
CA TYR A 37 -2.88 6.67 0.95
C TYR A 37 -4.13 6.92 0.08
N SER A 38 -5.15 7.58 0.62
CA SER A 38 -6.36 7.90 -0.14
C SER A 38 -6.12 8.76 -1.38
N LYS A 39 -5.01 9.52 -1.45
CA LYS A 39 -4.71 10.42 -2.57
C LYS A 39 -4.02 9.74 -3.74
N ASN A 40 -3.16 8.75 -3.48
CA ASN A 40 -2.39 8.04 -4.50
C ASN A 40 -2.68 6.53 -4.52
N ASP A 41 -3.76 6.04 -3.89
CA ASP A 41 -4.19 4.63 -3.96
C ASP A 41 -4.41 4.17 -5.41
N ALA A 42 -5.11 4.99 -6.21
CA ALA A 42 -5.39 4.70 -7.61
C ALA A 42 -4.12 4.66 -8.49
N PRO A 43 -3.24 5.69 -8.52
CA PRO A 43 -2.02 5.63 -9.30
C PRO A 43 -1.04 4.55 -8.82
N MET A 44 -0.93 4.28 -7.51
CA MET A 44 -0.13 3.15 -7.02
C MET A 44 -0.69 1.78 -7.45
N SER A 45 -2.03 1.63 -7.48
CA SER A 45 -2.65 0.41 -8.00
C SER A 45 -2.38 0.24 -9.49
N ASP A 46 -2.42 1.34 -10.27
CA ASP A 46 -2.11 1.32 -11.70
C ASP A 46 -0.65 0.97 -11.97
N LEU A 47 0.26 1.55 -11.18
CA LEU A 47 1.67 1.20 -11.24
C LEU A 47 1.88 -0.29 -10.98
N ALA A 48 1.28 -0.85 -9.93
CA ALA A 48 1.39 -2.27 -9.61
C ALA A 48 0.91 -3.20 -10.73
N ARG A 49 -0.11 -2.77 -11.51
CA ARG A 49 -0.60 -3.53 -12.68
C ARG A 49 0.34 -3.40 -13.88
N ARG A 50 0.93 -2.22 -14.08
CA ARG A 50 1.92 -1.95 -15.14
C ARG A 50 3.27 -2.63 -14.88
N THR A 51 3.59 -2.91 -13.62
CA THR A 51 4.80 -3.63 -13.20
C THR A 51 4.43 -4.95 -12.50
N PRO A 52 4.01 -6.00 -13.22
CA PRO A 52 3.53 -7.24 -12.60
C PRO A 52 4.56 -7.87 -11.66
N LEU A 53 4.10 -8.47 -10.56
CA LEU A 53 4.95 -9.06 -9.52
C LEU A 53 5.99 -10.05 -10.08
N ALA A 54 5.63 -10.83 -11.11
CA ALA A 54 6.55 -11.75 -11.77
C ALA A 54 7.74 -11.04 -12.44
N LEU A 55 7.52 -9.90 -13.10
CA LEU A 55 8.58 -9.08 -13.69
C LEU A 55 9.46 -8.50 -12.57
N CYS A 56 8.86 -7.93 -11.53
CA CYS A 56 9.61 -7.39 -10.40
C CYS A 56 10.49 -8.48 -9.73
N ARG A 57 9.94 -9.68 -9.47
CA ARG A 57 10.71 -10.80 -8.92
C ARG A 57 11.83 -11.28 -9.84
N ARG A 58 11.61 -11.27 -11.15
CA ARG A 58 12.63 -11.63 -12.13
C ARG A 58 13.82 -10.67 -12.06
N LEU A 59 13.57 -9.36 -11.95
CA LEU A 59 14.63 -8.36 -11.76
C LEU A 59 15.33 -8.54 -10.42
N ALA A 60 14.57 -8.71 -9.33
CA ALA A 60 15.10 -8.88 -7.97
C ALA A 60 15.99 -10.12 -7.78
N ARG A 61 16.02 -11.05 -8.74
CA ARG A 61 16.78 -12.32 -8.69
C ARG A 61 18.00 -12.33 -9.62
N ARG A 62 18.21 -11.29 -10.42
CA ARG A 62 19.41 -11.20 -11.26
C ARG A 62 20.64 -11.13 -10.36
N ALA A 63 21.71 -11.84 -10.73
CA ALA A 63 22.96 -11.87 -9.97
C ALA A 63 23.57 -10.47 -9.81
N ASP A 64 23.37 -9.61 -10.82
CA ASP A 64 23.76 -8.20 -10.85
C ASP A 64 22.59 -7.23 -10.55
N GLY A 65 21.42 -7.78 -10.17
CA GLY A 65 20.15 -7.08 -10.01
C GLY A 65 20.10 -6.26 -8.73
N ASP A 66 20.79 -5.13 -8.73
CA ASP A 66 20.70 -4.13 -7.68
C ASP A 66 19.25 -3.66 -7.55
N VAL A 67 18.85 -3.32 -6.32
CA VAL A 67 17.59 -2.66 -5.96
C VAL A 67 17.28 -1.50 -6.91
N ARG A 68 18.31 -0.89 -7.52
CA ARG A 68 18.21 0.14 -8.55
C ARG A 68 17.45 -0.26 -9.82
N ASP A 69 17.52 -1.50 -10.29
CA ASP A 69 16.73 -1.93 -11.47
C ASP A 69 15.23 -1.94 -11.15
N LEU A 70 14.88 -2.28 -9.90
CA LEU A 70 13.49 -2.20 -9.44
C LEU A 70 13.05 -0.75 -9.27
N GLU A 71 13.90 0.10 -8.69
CA GLU A 71 13.64 1.54 -8.58
C GLU A 71 13.46 2.17 -9.96
N ALA A 72 14.34 1.87 -10.91
CA ALA A 72 14.25 2.34 -12.29
C ALA A 72 12.95 1.86 -12.95
N LEU A 73 12.63 0.57 -12.85
CA LEU A 73 11.37 0.02 -13.38
C LEU A 73 10.17 0.79 -12.82
N LEU A 74 10.10 0.94 -11.50
CA LEU A 74 8.91 1.44 -10.82
C LEU A 74 8.77 2.98 -10.90
N LEU A 75 9.86 3.73 -10.74
CA LEU A 75 9.86 5.19 -10.87
C LEU A 75 9.73 5.64 -12.33
N GLY A 76 10.37 4.93 -13.25
CA GLY A 76 10.24 5.17 -14.69
C GLY A 76 8.84 4.84 -15.20
N SER A 77 8.27 3.68 -14.82
CA SER A 77 6.89 3.34 -15.17
C SER A 77 5.87 4.33 -14.57
N ALA A 78 6.20 4.93 -13.43
CA ALA A 78 5.39 5.97 -12.80
C ALA A 78 5.50 7.34 -13.49
N GLY A 79 6.46 7.54 -14.41
CA GLY A 79 6.75 8.85 -14.98
C GLY A 79 7.25 9.85 -13.95
N LEU A 80 8.05 9.38 -12.97
CA LEU A 80 8.57 10.18 -11.86
C LEU A 80 10.10 10.26 -11.83
N LEU A 81 10.76 9.82 -12.90
CA LEU A 81 12.18 10.12 -13.10
C LEU A 81 12.28 11.56 -13.62
N PRO A 82 13.17 12.40 -13.05
CA PRO A 82 13.30 13.79 -13.44
C PRO A 82 13.94 13.90 -14.83
N ASP A 83 13.57 14.95 -15.57
CA ASP A 83 14.25 15.28 -16.81
C ASP A 83 15.63 15.90 -16.51
N PRO A 84 16.60 15.86 -17.45
CA PRO A 84 17.92 16.44 -17.23
C PRO A 84 17.90 17.93 -16.82
N GLU A 85 16.86 18.68 -17.22
CA GLU A 85 16.69 20.08 -16.85
C GLU A 85 16.28 20.28 -15.38
N ASP A 86 15.56 19.33 -14.77
CA ASP A 86 15.18 19.37 -13.36
C ASP A 86 16.39 19.14 -12.43
N LEU A 87 17.48 18.58 -12.97
CA LEU A 87 18.69 18.23 -12.23
C LEU A 87 19.77 19.32 -12.25
N LEU A 88 19.54 20.46 -12.92
CA LEU A 88 20.54 21.53 -13.07
C LEU A 88 21.03 22.10 -11.73
N ASP A 89 20.13 22.18 -10.75
CA ASP A 89 20.43 22.68 -9.40
C ASP A 89 20.67 21.54 -8.37
N ALA A 90 20.61 20.29 -8.81
CA ALA A 90 20.82 19.12 -7.94
C ALA A 90 22.30 18.99 -7.58
N ASP A 91 22.59 18.47 -6.39
CA ASP A 91 23.96 18.07 -6.07
C ASP A 91 24.36 16.85 -6.93
N ARG A 92 25.66 16.68 -7.12
CA ARG A 92 26.20 15.65 -8.02
C ARG A 92 25.72 14.23 -7.67
N ALA A 93 25.63 13.88 -6.38
CA ALA A 93 25.22 12.53 -6.00
C ALA A 93 23.74 12.28 -6.35
N THR A 94 22.90 13.31 -6.20
CA THR A 94 21.50 13.28 -6.62
C THR A 94 21.36 13.15 -8.14
N ALA A 95 22.09 13.97 -8.90
CA ALA A 95 22.08 13.91 -10.36
C ALA A 95 22.57 12.54 -10.88
N ASP A 96 23.71 12.06 -10.37
CA ASP A 96 24.29 10.75 -10.77
C ASP A 96 23.30 9.60 -10.49
N TYR A 97 22.59 9.64 -9.35
CA TYR A 97 21.59 8.63 -8.99
C TYR A 97 20.37 8.66 -9.93
N ALA A 98 19.80 9.85 -10.16
CA ALA A 98 18.64 10.02 -11.03
C ALA A 98 18.95 9.62 -12.48
N THR A 99 20.13 10.00 -12.98
CA THR A 99 20.59 9.60 -14.32
C THR A 99 20.81 8.09 -14.44
N ASP A 100 21.43 7.43 -13.46
CA ASP A 100 21.57 5.96 -13.44
C ASP A 100 20.20 5.26 -13.52
N LEU A 101 19.19 5.77 -12.80
CA LEU A 101 17.83 5.22 -12.88
C LEU A 101 17.17 5.45 -14.25
N ALA A 102 17.35 6.62 -14.87
CA ALA A 102 16.83 6.91 -16.19
C ALA A 102 17.43 6.00 -17.27
N GLU A 103 18.76 5.86 -17.29
CA GLU A 103 19.46 5.00 -18.24
C GLU A 103 19.06 3.52 -18.10
N ARG A 104 18.89 3.05 -16.85
CA ARG A 104 18.37 1.70 -16.58
C ARG A 104 16.95 1.54 -17.07
N PHE A 105 16.07 2.50 -16.80
CA PHE A 105 14.67 2.42 -17.20
C PHE A 105 14.53 2.33 -18.72
N GLU A 106 15.29 3.13 -19.48
CA GLU A 106 15.31 3.04 -20.94
C GLU A 106 15.72 1.65 -21.44
N GLN A 107 16.70 1.01 -20.78
CA GLN A 107 17.11 -0.35 -21.13
C GLN A 107 16.01 -1.37 -20.80
N LEU A 108 15.35 -1.22 -19.65
CA LEU A 108 14.25 -2.09 -19.21
C LEU A 108 13.03 -1.96 -20.10
N GLU A 109 12.67 -0.74 -20.52
CA GLU A 109 11.56 -0.47 -21.44
C GLU A 109 11.76 -1.23 -22.76
N ARG A 110 12.94 -1.13 -23.37
CA ARG A 110 13.30 -1.87 -24.60
C ARG A 110 13.35 -3.38 -24.38
N ALA A 111 13.87 -3.83 -23.24
CA ALA A 111 14.10 -5.26 -22.97
C ALA A 111 12.81 -6.03 -22.62
N PHE A 112 11.80 -5.36 -22.09
CA PHE A 112 10.57 -5.98 -21.59
C PHE A 112 9.29 -5.50 -22.28
N ASP A 113 9.39 -4.65 -23.30
CA ASP A 113 8.25 -4.08 -24.03
C ASP A 113 7.25 -3.43 -23.05
N LEU A 114 7.78 -2.57 -22.18
CA LEU A 114 6.96 -1.94 -21.13
C LEU A 114 5.97 -0.96 -21.77
N PRO A 115 4.74 -0.83 -21.21
CA PRO A 115 3.83 0.22 -21.62
C PRO A 115 4.45 1.60 -21.40
N ALA A 116 3.99 2.59 -22.18
CA ALA A 116 4.39 3.98 -21.99
C ALA A 116 4.25 4.40 -20.51
N PRO A 117 5.21 5.17 -19.97
CA PRO A 117 5.17 5.72 -18.62
C PRO A 117 3.84 6.38 -18.30
N MET A 118 3.48 6.38 -17.02
CA MET A 118 2.30 7.12 -16.55
C MET A 118 2.56 8.63 -16.62
N GLU A 119 1.52 9.40 -16.95
CA GLU A 119 1.57 10.87 -16.85
C GLU A 119 1.84 11.31 -15.40
N SER A 120 2.81 12.20 -15.21
CA SER A 120 3.26 12.64 -13.88
C SER A 120 2.14 13.30 -13.06
N GLU A 121 1.18 13.96 -13.72
CA GLU A 121 0.04 14.66 -13.13
C GLU A 121 -0.96 13.73 -12.45
N ARG A 122 -0.90 12.42 -12.73
CA ARG A 122 -1.69 11.42 -12.00
C ARG A 122 -1.29 11.36 -10.52
N TRP A 123 -0.08 11.77 -10.18
CA TRP A 123 0.45 11.74 -8.84
C TRP A 123 0.15 13.02 -8.07
N GLN A 124 -0.49 12.87 -6.92
CA GLN A 124 -0.88 13.99 -6.06
C GLN A 124 0.22 14.31 -5.05
N PHE A 125 0.89 15.46 -5.21
CA PHE A 125 1.88 15.97 -4.25
C PHE A 125 1.28 17.03 -3.29
N PHE A 126 0.29 17.80 -3.75
CA PHE A 126 -0.29 18.90 -2.98
C PHE A 126 -0.90 18.43 -1.66
N ARG A 127 -0.59 19.14 -0.57
CA ARG A 127 -0.99 18.81 0.82
C ARG A 127 -0.57 17.40 1.25
N LEU A 128 0.57 16.90 0.77
CA LEU A 128 1.27 15.78 1.38
C LEU A 128 2.41 16.27 2.27
N ARG A 129 2.76 15.47 3.27
CA ARG A 129 4.04 15.63 3.98
C ARG A 129 5.13 14.98 3.12
N PRO A 130 6.38 15.47 3.11
CA PRO A 130 7.46 14.90 2.29
C PRO A 130 7.63 13.38 2.44
N ALA A 131 7.53 12.85 3.68
CA ALA A 131 7.57 11.41 3.96
C ALA A 131 6.41 10.60 3.34
N ASN A 132 5.44 11.25 2.70
CA ASN A 132 4.32 10.63 1.99
C ASN A 132 4.39 10.83 0.47
N PHE A 133 5.42 11.50 -0.05
CA PHE A 133 5.53 11.75 -1.48
C PHE A 133 5.64 10.44 -2.28
N PRO A 134 5.04 10.40 -3.48
CA PRO A 134 5.05 9.23 -4.34
C PRO A 134 6.43 8.57 -4.56
N PRO A 135 7.53 9.30 -4.86
CA PRO A 135 8.83 8.66 -5.10
C PRO A 135 9.30 7.80 -3.91
N LEU A 136 9.25 8.34 -2.68
CA LEU A 136 9.60 7.57 -1.49
C LEU A 136 8.63 6.39 -1.25
N ARG A 137 7.32 6.56 -1.55
CA ARG A 137 6.36 5.44 -1.44
C ARG A 137 6.63 4.34 -2.45
N ILE A 138 7.10 4.68 -3.64
CA ILE A 138 7.53 3.74 -4.65
C ILE A 138 8.82 3.04 -4.21
N ALA A 139 9.79 3.75 -3.64
CA ALA A 139 10.99 3.15 -3.07
C ALA A 139 10.69 2.14 -1.93
N GLN A 140 9.70 2.44 -1.10
CA GLN A 140 9.21 1.50 -0.09
C GLN A 140 8.50 0.29 -0.73
N ALA A 141 7.83 0.48 -1.86
CA ALA A 141 7.23 -0.61 -2.62
C ALA A 141 8.31 -1.52 -3.26
N VAL A 142 9.40 -0.93 -3.76
CA VAL A 142 10.60 -1.66 -4.21
C VAL A 142 11.12 -2.56 -3.09
N ALA A 143 11.26 -2.02 -1.88
CA ALA A 143 11.76 -2.77 -0.73
C ALA A 143 10.89 -4.01 -0.39
N LEU A 144 9.59 -4.00 -0.71
CA LEU A 144 8.73 -5.18 -0.53
C LEU A 144 9.11 -6.33 -1.47
N VAL A 145 9.68 -6.04 -2.64
CA VAL A 145 10.00 -7.05 -3.68
C VAL A 145 11.50 -7.39 -3.74
N ALA A 146 12.35 -6.48 -3.29
CA ALA A 146 13.79 -6.65 -3.15
C ALA A 146 14.17 -7.90 -2.33
N PRO A 147 15.40 -8.43 -2.44
CA PRO A 147 15.86 -9.54 -1.59
C PRO A 147 15.60 -9.29 -0.09
N GLY A 148 15.02 -10.27 0.60
CA GLY A 148 14.54 -10.12 1.99
C GLY A 148 13.10 -9.59 2.11
N GLY A 149 12.61 -8.96 1.05
CA GLY A 149 11.27 -8.42 0.87
C GLY A 149 10.14 -9.41 1.13
N LEU A 150 9.00 -8.95 1.66
CA LEU A 150 7.81 -9.80 1.83
C LEU A 150 7.39 -10.48 0.51
N LEU A 151 7.34 -9.71 -0.57
CA LEU A 151 6.89 -10.14 -1.90
C LEU A 151 7.98 -10.84 -2.72
N HIS A 152 9.20 -10.98 -2.22
CA HIS A 152 10.33 -11.53 -2.98
C HIS A 152 10.15 -13.01 -3.39
N ARG A 153 9.57 -13.82 -2.49
CA ARG A 153 9.40 -15.29 -2.69
C ARG A 153 7.96 -15.72 -2.43
N ASP A 154 7.68 -16.23 -1.24
CA ASP A 154 6.39 -16.78 -0.84
C ASP A 154 5.73 -15.85 0.18
N PRO A 155 5.05 -14.77 -0.26
CA PRO A 155 4.37 -13.86 0.64
C PRO A 155 3.19 -14.53 1.34
N LEU A 156 2.43 -15.41 0.67
CA LEU A 156 1.25 -16.02 1.28
C LEU A 156 1.63 -16.96 2.41
N GLY A 157 2.57 -17.88 2.21
CA GLY A 157 3.04 -18.78 3.27
C GLY A 157 3.56 -18.01 4.48
N ARG A 158 4.39 -16.99 4.26
CA ARG A 158 4.91 -16.13 5.35
C ARG A 158 3.81 -15.39 6.10
N LEU A 159 2.78 -14.90 5.42
CA LEU A 159 1.65 -14.21 6.05
C LEU A 159 0.76 -15.19 6.83
N LEU A 160 0.54 -16.39 6.29
CA LEU A 160 -0.22 -17.46 6.95
C LEU A 160 0.47 -17.94 8.24
N ASP A 161 1.78 -18.15 8.19
CA ASP A 161 2.58 -18.49 9.37
C ASP A 161 2.53 -17.37 10.42
N ALA A 162 2.66 -16.12 9.99
CA ALA A 162 2.60 -14.98 10.88
C ALA A 162 1.22 -14.83 11.54
N VAL A 163 0.12 -14.94 10.79
CA VAL A 163 -1.23 -14.75 11.36
C VAL A 163 -1.63 -15.88 12.31
N ARG A 164 -1.11 -17.10 12.12
CA ARG A 164 -1.36 -18.26 12.98
C ARG A 164 -0.40 -18.37 14.18
N SER A 165 0.56 -17.46 14.30
CA SER A 165 1.54 -17.47 15.39
C SER A 165 0.94 -16.99 16.73
N GLU A 166 1.70 -17.16 17.83
CA GLU A 166 1.31 -16.65 19.15
C GLU A 166 1.19 -15.11 19.21
N HIS A 167 1.92 -14.40 18.33
CA HIS A 167 1.92 -12.93 18.29
C HIS A 167 1.66 -12.39 16.86
N PRO A 168 0.43 -12.56 16.32
CA PRO A 168 0.12 -12.28 14.92
C PRO A 168 0.46 -10.86 14.48
N ALA A 169 0.00 -9.87 15.24
CA ALA A 169 0.25 -8.48 14.91
C ALA A 169 1.76 -8.18 14.89
N ARG A 170 2.51 -8.60 15.91
CA ARG A 170 3.97 -8.37 15.98
C ARG A 170 4.67 -8.96 14.76
N ASN A 171 4.35 -10.20 14.41
CA ASN A 171 5.03 -10.91 13.31
C ASN A 171 4.67 -10.33 11.94
N LEU A 172 3.39 -9.99 11.71
CA LEU A 172 2.97 -9.30 10.49
C LEU A 172 3.61 -7.93 10.35
N ARG A 173 3.75 -7.17 11.45
CA ARG A 173 4.48 -5.91 11.41
C ARG A 173 5.95 -6.12 11.08
N ALA A 174 6.62 -7.09 11.69
CA ALA A 174 8.02 -7.39 11.40
C ALA A 174 8.25 -7.75 9.92
N LEU A 175 7.35 -8.53 9.31
CA LEU A 175 7.40 -8.85 7.88
C LEU A 175 7.31 -7.61 6.97
N LEU A 176 6.55 -6.60 7.40
CA LEU A 176 6.37 -5.35 6.65
C LEU A 176 7.44 -4.29 6.99
N GLU A 177 8.01 -4.31 8.21
CA GLU A 177 9.07 -3.41 8.69
C GLU A 177 10.45 -3.77 8.11
N ALA A 178 10.71 -5.05 7.82
CA ALA A 178 12.01 -5.54 7.32
C ALA A 178 12.41 -4.98 5.93
N ASN A 179 11.54 -4.18 5.31
CA ASN A 179 11.68 -3.68 3.95
C ASN A 179 12.12 -2.21 4.00
N VAL A 180 13.43 -1.96 3.96
CA VAL A 180 14.00 -0.61 3.97
C VAL A 180 14.51 -0.26 2.56
N PRO A 181 14.17 0.92 2.03
CA PRO A 181 14.76 1.42 0.77
C PRO A 181 16.28 1.59 0.85
N SER A 182 16.91 1.85 -0.30
CA SER A 182 18.35 2.17 -0.38
C SER A 182 18.72 3.39 0.47
N ASP A 183 20.01 3.53 0.80
CA ASP A 183 20.52 4.65 1.62
C ASP A 183 20.24 6.03 0.99
N PHE A 184 20.09 6.11 -0.34
CA PHE A 184 19.70 7.33 -1.04
C PHE A 184 18.43 7.96 -0.43
N TRP A 185 17.44 7.15 -0.09
CA TRP A 185 16.16 7.61 0.44
C TRP A 185 16.22 8.11 1.88
N LYS A 186 17.32 7.88 2.61
CA LYS A 186 17.52 8.48 3.94
C LYS A 186 17.59 10.00 3.88
N THR A 187 18.06 10.55 2.77
CA THR A 187 18.16 12.00 2.56
C THR A 187 17.22 12.53 1.48
N HIS A 188 16.44 11.68 0.81
CA HIS A 188 15.61 12.08 -0.34
C HIS A 188 14.14 11.72 -0.17
N PHE A 189 13.25 12.65 -0.53
CA PHE A 189 11.81 12.39 -0.70
C PHE A 189 11.37 12.40 -2.17
N HIS A 190 12.24 12.92 -3.04
CA HIS A 190 12.14 13.02 -4.50
C HIS A 190 13.57 13.00 -5.08
N LEU A 191 13.70 12.89 -6.40
CA LEU A 191 14.98 12.65 -7.08
C LEU A 191 15.74 13.93 -7.49
N GLU A 192 15.28 15.10 -7.06
CA GLU A 192 15.86 16.39 -7.48
C GLU A 192 16.69 17.06 -6.38
N LYS A 193 16.45 16.71 -5.10
CA LYS A 193 17.07 17.43 -3.98
C LYS A 193 17.24 16.62 -2.71
N ALA A 194 18.42 16.71 -2.13
CA ALA A 194 18.73 16.21 -0.80
C ALA A 194 18.08 17.04 0.33
N THR A 195 17.79 16.35 1.43
CA THR A 195 17.23 16.90 2.66
C THR A 195 18.01 16.37 3.86
N THR A 196 17.72 16.91 5.06
CA THR A 196 18.25 16.34 6.30
C THR A 196 17.88 14.87 6.43
N GLU A 197 18.82 14.06 6.90
CA GLU A 197 18.65 12.62 7.09
C GLU A 197 17.42 12.27 7.94
N ARG A 198 16.68 11.25 7.51
CA ARG A 198 15.49 10.68 8.15
C ARG A 198 15.45 9.18 7.93
N ASP A 199 14.68 8.50 8.76
CA ASP A 199 14.32 7.09 8.53
C ASP A 199 13.33 6.99 7.34
N PRO A 200 13.72 6.34 6.22
CA PRO A 200 12.86 6.17 5.05
C PRO A 200 11.85 5.03 5.24
N SER A 201 11.84 4.35 6.38
CA SER A 201 10.97 3.20 6.64
C SER A 201 9.49 3.58 6.70
N VAL A 202 8.64 2.56 6.53
CA VAL A 202 7.21 2.70 6.69
C VAL A 202 6.87 2.72 8.19
N GLY A 203 6.44 3.87 8.70
CA GLY A 203 6.07 3.98 10.12
C GLY A 203 4.93 3.04 10.54
N ARG A 204 4.96 2.61 11.82
CA ARG A 204 4.06 1.61 12.41
C ARG A 204 2.57 1.77 12.07
N ARG A 205 2.03 2.99 12.18
CA ARG A 205 0.60 3.27 11.88
C ARG A 205 0.23 2.94 10.43
N ARG A 206 1.17 3.15 9.50
CA ARG A 206 0.97 2.81 8.09
C ARG A 206 1.02 1.32 7.88
N ILE A 207 1.90 0.61 8.57
CA ILE A 207 1.94 -0.85 8.56
C ILE A 207 0.63 -1.44 9.07
N ASP A 208 0.07 -0.94 10.18
CA ASP A 208 -1.24 -1.38 10.67
C ASP A 208 -2.35 -1.12 9.63
N THR A 209 -2.24 -0.02 8.88
CA THR A 209 -3.13 0.28 7.75
C THR A 209 -2.97 -0.73 6.60
N LEU A 210 -1.74 -1.12 6.25
CA LEU A 210 -1.47 -2.15 5.23
C LEU A 210 -2.01 -3.51 5.67
N ILE A 211 -1.84 -3.87 6.94
CA ILE A 211 -2.42 -5.11 7.48
C ILE A 211 -3.94 -5.09 7.33
N THR A 212 -4.58 -4.00 7.73
CA THR A 212 -6.05 -3.87 7.73
C THR A 212 -6.65 -3.78 6.31
N ASN A 213 -5.96 -3.15 5.36
CA ASN A 213 -6.51 -2.83 4.04
C ASN A 213 -5.98 -3.68 2.90
N ALA A 214 -4.86 -4.37 3.07
CA ALA A 214 -4.25 -5.22 2.06
C ALA A 214 -4.16 -6.66 2.53
N VAL A 215 -3.47 -6.92 3.65
CA VAL A 215 -3.19 -8.29 4.12
C VAL A 215 -4.47 -9.01 4.56
N ALA A 216 -5.22 -8.44 5.50
CA ALA A 216 -6.40 -9.11 6.08
C ALA A 216 -7.47 -9.45 5.03
N PRO A 217 -7.86 -8.54 4.10
CA PRO A 217 -8.78 -8.89 3.02
C PRO A 217 -8.29 -10.04 2.12
N VAL A 218 -6.99 -10.08 1.78
CA VAL A 218 -6.42 -11.16 0.97
C VAL A 218 -6.42 -12.50 1.73
N LEU A 219 -6.06 -12.48 3.01
CA LEU A 219 -6.09 -13.69 3.84
C LEU A 219 -7.51 -14.23 4.05
N LEU A 220 -8.52 -13.35 4.16
CA LEU A 220 -9.92 -13.77 4.25
C LEU A 220 -10.41 -14.38 2.94
N LEU A 221 -10.04 -13.81 1.79
CA LEU A 221 -10.33 -14.41 0.50
C LEU A 221 -9.67 -15.79 0.36
N HIS A 222 -8.40 -15.91 0.76
CA HIS A 222 -7.71 -17.20 0.79
C HIS A 222 -8.42 -18.21 1.70
N ALA A 223 -8.85 -17.78 2.89
CA ALA A 223 -9.56 -18.63 3.84
C ALA A 223 -10.89 -19.15 3.28
N GLU A 224 -11.65 -18.28 2.61
CA GLU A 224 -12.91 -18.66 1.95
C GLU A 224 -12.69 -19.65 0.81
N GLN A 225 -11.67 -19.46 -0.02
CA GLN A 225 -11.33 -20.39 -1.11
C GLN A 225 -10.96 -21.80 -0.65
N HIS A 226 -10.57 -21.94 0.63
CA HIS A 226 -10.13 -23.20 1.22
C HIS A 226 -11.05 -23.68 2.35
N ASP A 227 -12.22 -23.05 2.53
CA ASP A 227 -13.15 -23.33 3.64
C ASP A 227 -12.49 -23.33 5.03
N ASP A 228 -11.48 -22.47 5.22
CA ASP A 228 -10.69 -22.39 6.45
C ASP A 228 -11.28 -21.41 7.47
N GLY A 229 -12.28 -21.88 8.22
CA GLY A 229 -12.92 -21.11 9.29
C GLY A 229 -11.98 -20.69 10.43
N ALA A 230 -10.90 -21.46 10.67
CA ALA A 230 -9.93 -21.13 11.70
C ALA A 230 -9.09 -19.90 11.28
N LEU A 231 -8.67 -19.84 10.02
CA LEU A 231 -7.99 -18.67 9.46
C LEU A 231 -8.91 -17.44 9.43
N GLN A 232 -10.18 -17.59 9.06
CA GLN A 232 -11.14 -16.48 9.12
C GLN A 232 -11.23 -15.89 10.52
N THR A 233 -11.32 -16.75 11.54
CA THR A 233 -11.36 -16.35 12.95
C THR A 233 -10.06 -15.64 13.35
N ALA A 234 -8.90 -16.23 13.04
CA ALA A 234 -7.60 -15.64 13.37
C ALA A 234 -7.38 -14.25 12.74
N VAL A 235 -7.83 -14.05 11.50
CA VAL A 235 -7.74 -12.74 10.83
C VAL A 235 -8.68 -11.71 11.49
N ARG A 236 -9.87 -12.12 11.94
CA ARG A 236 -10.80 -11.23 12.67
C ARG A 236 -10.25 -10.84 14.03
N ASP A 237 -9.72 -11.81 14.79
CA ASP A 237 -9.07 -11.57 16.08
C ASP A 237 -7.87 -10.62 15.94
N LEU A 238 -7.08 -10.79 14.88
CA LEU A 238 -6.01 -9.85 14.52
C LEU A 238 -6.55 -8.42 14.34
N LEU A 239 -7.66 -8.23 13.62
CA LEU A 239 -8.24 -6.89 13.40
C LEU A 239 -8.75 -6.26 14.69
N HIS A 240 -9.28 -7.05 15.63
CA HIS A 240 -9.64 -6.58 16.97
C HIS A 240 -8.41 -6.22 17.82
N ALA A 241 -7.28 -6.91 17.63
CA ALA A 241 -6.04 -6.63 18.35
C ALA A 241 -5.28 -5.41 17.82
N LEU A 242 -5.62 -4.89 16.63
CA LEU A 242 -4.96 -3.72 16.04
C LEU A 242 -5.55 -2.41 16.55
N PRO A 243 -4.70 -1.39 16.81
CA PRO A 243 -5.18 -0.11 17.31
C PRO A 243 -6.01 0.62 16.26
N VAL A 244 -6.95 1.43 16.73
CA VAL A 244 -7.74 2.35 15.90
C VAL A 244 -6.81 3.31 15.15
N GLY A 245 -6.86 3.24 13.82
CA GLY A 245 -6.24 4.26 12.97
C GLY A 245 -6.90 5.63 13.16
N SER A 246 -6.10 6.70 13.15
CA SER A 246 -6.64 8.07 13.23
C SER A 246 -6.64 8.72 11.86
N ASP A 247 -7.83 8.95 11.30
CA ASP A 247 -8.04 9.65 10.04
C ASP A 247 -9.24 10.60 10.13
N ARG A 248 -9.70 11.13 8.99
CA ARG A 248 -10.82 12.07 8.93
C ARG A 248 -12.13 11.43 9.41
N VAL A 249 -12.38 10.16 9.05
CA VAL A 249 -13.63 9.48 9.37
C VAL A 249 -13.67 9.12 10.84
N THR A 250 -12.63 8.46 11.36
CA THR A 250 -12.58 8.08 12.78
C THR A 250 -12.55 9.30 13.71
N ARG A 251 -11.92 10.42 13.32
CA ARG A 251 -12.06 11.71 14.02
C ARG A 251 -13.49 12.23 14.01
N ARG A 252 -14.14 12.28 12.85
CA ARG A 252 -15.51 12.78 12.72
C ARG A 252 -16.49 12.01 13.61
N PHE A 253 -16.41 10.68 13.62
CA PHE A 253 -17.27 9.87 14.50
C PHE A 253 -16.95 10.06 15.98
N ARG A 254 -15.66 10.19 16.35
CA ARG A 254 -15.27 10.50 17.73
C ARG A 254 -15.81 11.85 18.19
N ASP A 255 -15.79 12.86 17.34
CA ASP A 255 -16.32 14.19 17.62
C ASP A 255 -17.85 14.15 17.80
N LEU A 256 -18.53 13.18 17.16
CA LEU A 256 -19.95 12.88 17.33
C LEU A 256 -20.25 11.96 18.52
N GLY A 257 -19.24 11.56 19.30
CA GLY A 257 -19.39 10.70 20.49
C GLY A 257 -19.25 9.20 20.24
N THR A 258 -19.09 8.76 18.98
CA THR A 258 -18.85 7.34 18.65
C THR A 258 -17.35 7.06 18.55
N ARG A 259 -16.81 6.27 19.48
CA ARG A 259 -15.38 5.93 19.51
C ARG A 259 -15.22 4.44 19.19
N PRO A 260 -14.63 4.08 18.04
CA PRO A 260 -14.30 2.68 17.79
C PRO A 260 -13.23 2.22 18.79
N GLN A 261 -13.26 0.96 19.20
CA GLN A 261 -12.32 0.38 20.16
C GLN A 261 -11.08 -0.18 19.47
N ASP A 262 -11.23 -0.67 18.24
CA ASP A 262 -10.18 -1.34 17.48
C ASP A 262 -10.24 -1.04 15.96
N ALA A 263 -9.30 -1.60 15.21
CA ALA A 263 -9.27 -1.45 13.76
C ALA A 263 -10.48 -2.07 13.07
N PHE A 264 -11.08 -3.12 13.63
CA PHE A 264 -12.27 -3.77 13.11
C PHE A 264 -13.47 -2.83 13.17
N GLU A 265 -13.85 -2.32 14.34
CA GLU A 265 -14.94 -1.35 14.49
C GLU A 265 -14.72 -0.08 13.66
N ALA A 266 -13.46 0.40 13.59
CA ALA A 266 -13.11 1.53 12.73
C ALA A 266 -13.45 1.27 11.26
N GLN A 267 -13.28 0.04 10.76
CA GLN A 267 -13.74 -0.35 9.43
C GLN A 267 -15.26 -0.18 9.29
N GLY A 268 -16.08 -0.59 10.25
CA GLY A 268 -17.52 -0.37 10.20
C GLY A 268 -17.89 1.10 10.02
N LEU A 269 -17.22 2.00 10.74
CA LEU A 269 -17.43 3.45 10.60
C LEU A 269 -17.05 3.97 9.20
N HIS A 270 -15.98 3.45 8.61
CA HIS A 270 -15.63 3.83 7.23
C HIS A 270 -16.64 3.38 6.20
N GLN A 271 -17.28 2.23 6.38
CA GLN A 271 -18.32 1.76 5.48
C GLN A 271 -19.56 2.61 5.62
N LEU A 272 -19.99 2.82 6.87
CA LEU A 272 -21.11 3.70 7.18
C LEU A 272 -20.92 5.09 6.58
N TYR A 273 -19.71 5.65 6.72
CA TYR A 273 -19.39 6.94 6.14
C TYR A 273 -19.57 6.95 4.61
N ARG A 274 -19.01 5.95 3.93
CA ARG A 274 -19.01 5.89 2.46
C ARG A 274 -20.40 5.59 1.89
N THR A 275 -21.11 4.62 2.43
CA THR A 275 -22.38 4.14 1.86
C THR A 275 -23.62 4.83 2.40
N ARG A 276 -23.46 5.74 3.38
CA ARG A 276 -24.56 6.52 3.95
C ARG A 276 -24.20 8.00 4.06
N CYS A 277 -23.18 8.36 4.86
CA CYS A 277 -22.91 9.77 5.15
C CYS A 277 -22.54 10.59 3.90
N GLU A 278 -21.70 10.05 3.01
CA GLU A 278 -21.32 10.74 1.76
C GLU A 278 -22.48 10.81 0.75
N GLU A 279 -23.38 9.83 0.78
CA GLU A 279 -24.57 9.78 -0.08
C GLU A 279 -25.77 10.55 0.51
N GLY A 280 -25.66 11.11 1.72
CA GLY A 280 -26.76 11.82 2.39
C GLY A 280 -27.90 10.90 2.89
N ARG A 281 -27.67 9.59 2.97
CA ARG A 281 -28.70 8.59 3.33
C ARG A 281 -28.92 8.45 4.84
N CYS A 282 -29.03 9.57 5.56
CA CYS A 282 -29.22 9.57 7.01
C CYS A 282 -30.55 8.95 7.45
N LEU A 283 -31.60 9.05 6.62
CA LEU A 283 -32.91 8.45 6.86
C LEU A 283 -32.90 6.92 6.78
N ASP A 284 -31.91 6.33 6.12
CA ASP A 284 -31.72 4.87 5.97
C ASP A 284 -30.66 4.32 6.94
N CYS A 285 -30.17 5.16 7.85
CA CYS A 285 -29.09 4.84 8.76
C CYS A 285 -29.61 4.78 10.19
N ALA A 286 -29.40 3.68 10.92
CA ALA A 286 -29.82 3.58 12.32
C ALA A 286 -29.28 4.72 13.21
N VAL A 287 -28.03 5.15 12.98
CA VAL A 287 -27.44 6.32 13.67
C VAL A 287 -28.15 7.62 13.26
N GLY A 288 -28.40 7.81 11.96
CA GLY A 288 -29.10 9.00 11.45
C GLY A 288 -30.55 9.08 11.94
N GLN A 289 -31.29 7.98 11.89
CA GLN A 289 -32.64 7.86 12.42
C GLN A 289 -32.68 8.11 13.93
N HIS A 290 -31.71 7.60 14.69
CA HIS A 290 -31.61 7.89 16.13
C HIS A 290 -31.38 9.38 16.40
N LEU A 291 -30.51 10.04 15.63
CA LEU A 291 -30.25 11.49 15.78
C LEU A 291 -31.40 12.39 15.32
N LEU A 292 -32.22 11.92 14.38
CA LEU A 292 -33.37 12.67 13.81
C LEU A 292 -34.69 12.40 14.54
N SER A 293 -34.74 11.37 15.39
CA SER A 293 -35.92 11.06 16.19
C SER A 293 -36.14 12.17 17.23
N PRO A 294 -37.38 12.70 17.37
CA PRO A 294 -37.68 13.68 18.41
C PRO A 294 -37.33 13.10 19.79
N ARG A 295 -36.66 13.89 20.63
CA ARG A 295 -36.42 13.54 22.03
C ARG A 295 -37.71 13.64 22.84
#